data_AF-A0A822EII5-F1
#
_entry.id   AF-A0A822EII5-F1
#
_cell.length_a   1.000
_cell.length_b   1.000
_cell.length_c   1.000
_cell.angle_alpha   90.00
_cell.angle_beta   90.00
_cell.angle_gamma   90.00
#
_symmetry.space_group_name_H-M   'P 1'
#
loop_
_entity.id
_entity.type
_entity.pdbx_description
1 polymer ?
#
loop_
_entity_poly.entity_id
_entity_poly.type
_entity_poly.pdbx_seq_one_letter_code
_entity_poly.pdbx_strand_id
1 'polypeptide(L)'
;PVVMQSYCTFSVAGTISVNAHGITSDHAMIESVISIEYIDMNGKIDECSREKKSELFSLIIGGYGLFWNNYTIKIKNCIKC
;
A
#
# COMPACT_ATOMS: atom_id res chain seq x y z
N PRO A 1 -11.26 -2.20 1.36
CA PRO A 1 -10.12 -2.99 1.85
C PRO A 1 -10.65 -4.27 2.51
N VAL A 2 -9.99 -5.41 2.30
CA VAL A 2 -10.34 -6.69 2.97
C VAL A 2 -9.73 -6.79 4.38
N VAL A 3 -9.01 -5.74 4.80
CA VAL A 3 -8.29 -5.62 6.07
C VAL A 3 -8.73 -4.33 6.77
N MET A 4 -8.94 -4.41 8.10
CA MET A 4 -9.17 -3.26 8.96
C MET A 4 -8.27 -3.34 10.21
N GLN A 5 -7.61 -2.25 10.56
CA GLN A 5 -6.80 -2.13 11.78
C GLN A 5 -7.67 -1.75 12.99
N SER A 6 -7.13 -1.89 14.20
CA SER A 6 -7.83 -1.57 15.46
C SER A 6 -8.35 -0.13 15.54
N TYR A 7 -7.71 0.80 14.83
CA TYR A 7 -8.10 2.21 14.75
C TYR A 7 -8.05 2.68 13.29
N CYS A 8 -8.91 3.65 12.95
CA CYS A 8 -8.94 4.29 11.63
C CYS A 8 -8.22 5.66 11.60
N THR A 9 -7.49 6.00 12.66
CA THR A 9 -6.71 7.24 12.78
C THR A 9 -5.36 7.19 12.05
N PHE A 10 -4.93 6.00 11.61
CA PHE A 10 -3.69 5.84 10.83
C PHE A 10 -3.86 6.32 9.39
N SER A 11 -2.80 6.89 8.83
CA SER A 11 -2.80 7.20 7.40
C SER A 11 -2.72 5.92 6.57
N VAL A 12 -3.36 5.91 5.39
CA VAL A 12 -3.30 4.79 4.43
C VAL A 12 -1.86 4.50 4.04
N ALA A 13 -1.08 5.55 3.84
CA ALA A 13 0.34 5.56 3.57
C ALA A 13 1.15 4.81 4.65
N GLY A 14 1.01 5.20 5.92
CA GLY A 14 1.72 4.57 7.04
C GLY A 14 1.26 3.13 7.29
N THR A 15 0.00 2.84 7.01
CA THR A 15 -0.57 1.48 7.12
C THR A 15 0.06 0.52 6.11
N ILE A 16 0.28 0.98 4.88
CA ILE A 16 0.95 0.20 3.82
C ILE A 16 2.46 0.12 4.06
N SER A 17 3.05 1.17 4.62
CA SER A 17 4.50 1.21 4.85
C SER A 17 5.00 0.14 5.82
N VAL A 18 4.16 -0.28 6.75
CA VAL A 18 4.44 -1.36 7.71
C VAL A 18 3.80 -2.69 7.30
N ASN A 19 3.14 -2.74 6.13
CA ASN A 19 2.29 -3.84 5.70
C ASN A 19 1.39 -4.36 6.84
N ALA A 20 0.56 -3.46 7.40
CA ALA A 20 -0.21 -3.76 8.59
C ALA A 20 -1.13 -4.97 8.40
N HIS A 21 -1.44 -5.66 9.50
CA HIS A 21 -2.34 -6.80 9.51
C HIS A 21 -3.70 -6.40 10.10
N GLY A 22 -4.75 -7.13 9.70
CA GLY A 22 -6.10 -6.88 10.19
C GLY A 22 -6.32 -7.40 11.59
N ILE A 23 -7.16 -6.71 12.37
CA ILE A 23 -7.62 -7.23 13.66
C ILE A 23 -8.72 -8.29 13.51
N THR A 24 -9.50 -8.22 12.42
CA THR A 24 -10.61 -9.15 12.13
C THR A 24 -10.33 -10.09 10.95
N SER A 25 -9.11 -10.10 10.41
CA SER A 25 -8.73 -10.91 9.25
C SER A 25 -7.29 -11.39 9.35
N ASP A 26 -7.01 -12.61 8.89
CA ASP A 26 -5.63 -13.13 8.73
C ASP A 26 -4.88 -12.51 7.53
N HIS A 27 -5.50 -11.55 6.84
CA HIS A 27 -4.93 -10.85 5.70
C HIS A 27 -4.07 -9.65 6.13
N ALA A 28 -2.99 -9.43 5.38
CA ALA A 28 -2.18 -8.21 5.44
C ALA A 28 -2.67 -7.16 4.45
N MET A 29 -2.31 -5.90 4.68
CA MET A 29 -2.76 -4.77 3.87
C MET A 29 -2.39 -4.88 2.39
N ILE A 30 -1.27 -5.53 2.07
CA ILE A 30 -0.85 -5.85 0.70
C ILE A 30 -1.96 -6.52 -0.13
N GLU A 31 -2.85 -7.30 0.48
CA GLU A 31 -3.92 -8.00 -0.25
C GLU A 31 -5.06 -7.08 -0.67
N SER A 32 -5.11 -5.88 -0.10
CA SER A 32 -6.03 -4.82 -0.51
C SER A 32 -5.42 -3.85 -1.52
N VAL A 33 -4.11 -3.88 -1.78
CA VAL A 33 -3.44 -2.92 -2.69
C VAL A 33 -3.47 -3.45 -4.12
N ILE A 34 -3.99 -2.63 -5.05
CA ILE A 34 -4.03 -2.97 -6.48
C ILE A 34 -2.78 -2.44 -7.18
N SER A 35 -2.53 -1.13 -7.01
CA SER A 35 -1.36 -0.46 -7.56
C SER A 35 -0.96 0.72 -6.68
N ILE A 36 0.30 1.13 -6.81
CA ILE A 36 0.85 2.30 -6.14
C ILE A 36 1.39 3.23 -7.22
N GLU A 37 0.87 4.45 -7.24
CA GLU A 37 1.36 5.51 -8.10
C GLU A 37 2.36 6.33 -7.30
N TYR A 38 3.59 6.44 -7.78
CA TYR A 38 4.71 7.03 -7.05
C TYR A 38 5.45 8.06 -7.91
N ILE A 39 6.17 8.97 -7.26
CA ILE A 39 7.06 9.92 -7.93
C ILE A 39 8.48 9.39 -7.87
N ASP A 40 9.12 9.23 -9.03
CA ASP A 40 10.52 8.79 -9.12
C ASP A 40 11.52 9.90 -8.75
N MET A 41 12.81 9.57 -8.75
CA MET A 41 13.87 10.54 -8.42
C MET A 41 13.99 11.70 -9.42
N ASN A 42 13.37 11.59 -10.59
CA ASN A 42 13.33 12.64 -11.61
C ASN A 42 12.05 13.48 -11.51
N GLY A 43 11.19 13.25 -10.51
CA GLY A 43 9.92 13.96 -10.36
C GLY A 43 8.80 13.45 -11.27
N LYS A 44 8.98 12.30 -11.93
CA LYS A 44 7.97 11.73 -12.82
C LYS A 44 7.02 10.80 -12.06
N ILE A 45 5.73 10.91 -12.38
CA ILE A 45 4.70 9.98 -11.91
C ILE A 45 4.82 8.67 -12.69
N ASP A 46 4.94 7.56 -11.96
CA ASP A 46 4.88 6.20 -12.50
C ASP A 46 4.07 5.29 -11.57
N GLU A 47 3.79 4.07 -12.00
CA GLU A 47 2.95 3.12 -11.27
C GLU A 47 3.64 1.76 -11.16
N CYS A 48 3.50 1.13 -10.00
CA CYS A 48 3.86 -0.27 -9.76
C CYS A 48 2.65 -1.07 -9.25
N SER A 49 2.64 -2.36 -9.55
CA SER A 49 1.62 -3.33 -9.17
C SER A 49 2.24 -4.73 -9.13
N ARG A 50 1.42 -5.75 -8.85
CA ARG A 50 1.87 -7.15 -8.92
C ARG A 50 2.33 -7.59 -10.30
N GLU A 51 1.84 -6.94 -11.36
CA GLU A 51 2.17 -7.27 -12.75
C GLU A 51 3.19 -6.28 -13.36
N LYS A 52 3.28 -5.06 -12.83
CA LYS A 52 4.17 -4.00 -13.33
C LYS A 52 5.16 -3.59 -12.24
N LYS A 53 6.46 -3.83 -12.46
CA LYS A 53 7.52 -3.53 -11.47
C LYS A 53 7.24 -4.20 -10.11
N SER A 54 6.93 -5.50 -10.16
CA SER A 54 6.53 -6.30 -8.99
C SER A 54 7.53 -6.27 -7.84
N GLU A 55 8.83 -6.26 -8.15
CA GLU A 55 9.88 -6.13 -7.14
C GLU A 55 9.75 -4.80 -6.36
N LEU A 56 9.61 -3.68 -7.07
CA LEU A 56 9.41 -2.38 -6.44
C LEU A 56 8.11 -2.33 -5.64
N PHE A 57 7.03 -2.91 -6.18
CA PHE A 57 5.75 -3.02 -5.46
C PHE A 57 5.91 -3.76 -4.13
N SER A 58 6.65 -4.87 -4.11
CA SER A 58 6.95 -5.63 -2.89
C SER A 58 7.90 -4.90 -1.93
N LEU A 59 8.86 -4.11 -2.43
CA LEU A 59 9.76 -3.31 -1.59
C LEU A 59 9.07 -2.12 -0.94
N ILE A 60 8.10 -1.52 -1.63
CA ILE A 60 7.31 -0.41 -1.09
C ILE A 60 6.40 -0.91 0.05
N ILE A 61 5.76 -2.06 -0.10
CA ILE A 61 4.85 -2.54 0.94
C ILE A 61 5.67 -3.19 2.07
N GLY A 62 5.64 -2.60 3.27
CA GLY A 62 6.54 -3.00 4.36
C GLY A 62 7.92 -2.32 4.32
N GLY A 63 8.15 -1.38 3.40
CA GLY A 63 9.42 -0.66 3.24
C GLY A 63 9.64 0.52 4.20
N TYR A 64 8.74 0.77 5.15
CA TYR A 64 8.83 1.79 6.21
C TYR A 64 9.08 3.25 5.76
N GLY A 65 8.96 3.58 4.48
CA GLY A 65 9.31 4.90 3.98
C GLY A 65 10.58 4.96 3.13
N LEU A 66 11.40 3.92 3.14
CA LEU A 66 12.78 4.00 2.64
C LEU A 66 12.89 3.96 1.12
N PHE A 67 11.84 3.50 0.44
CA PHE A 67 11.82 3.35 -1.01
C PHE A 67 10.95 4.42 -1.71
N TRP A 68 10.52 5.47 -1.00
CA TRP A 68 9.63 6.48 -1.59
C TRP A 68 9.74 7.87 -0.94
N ASN A 69 9.50 8.92 -1.73
CA ASN A 69 9.41 10.30 -1.24
C ASN A 69 7.99 10.89 -1.35
N ASN A 70 7.18 10.52 -2.37
CA ASN A 70 5.81 11.03 -2.57
C ASN A 70 4.96 10.04 -3.41
N TYR A 71 3.68 9.81 -3.05
CA TYR A 71 2.79 8.91 -3.80
C TYR A 71 1.28 9.17 -3.61
N THR A 72 0.51 8.57 -4.51
CA THR A 72 -0.94 8.35 -4.44
C THR A 72 -1.20 6.84 -4.44
N ILE A 73 -1.92 6.31 -3.45
CA ILE A 73 -2.19 4.86 -3.35
C ILE A 73 -3.58 4.53 -3.88
N LYS A 74 -3.67 3.53 -4.78
CA LYS A 74 -4.93 2.96 -5.25
C LYS A 74 -5.18 1.61 -4.57
N ILE A 75 -6.16 1.59 -3.66
CA ILE A 75 -6.58 0.37 -2.94
C ILE A 75 -7.88 -0.19 -3.51
N LYS A 76 -8.04 -1.51 -3.42
CA LYS A 76 -9.30 -2.19 -3.69
C LYS A 76 -10.32 -1.78 -2.64
N ASN A 77 -11.35 -1.06 -3.08
CA ASN A 77 -12.50 -0.85 -2.21
C ASN A 77 -13.23 -2.18 -2.07
N CYS A 78 -13.32 -2.68 -0.84
CA CYS A 78 -14.09 -3.88 -0.53
C CYS A 78 -15.18 -3.39 0.40
N ILE A 79 -16.31 -3.03 -0.19
CA ILE A 79 -17.55 -2.77 0.53
C ILE A 79 -18.20 -4.15 0.66
N LYS A 80 -17.85 -4.88 1.72
CA LYS A 80 -18.73 -5.89 2.29
C LYS A 80 -18.69 -5.70 3.80
N CYS A 81 -19.68 -4.94 4.27
CA CYS A 81 -20.12 -4.94 5.66
C CYS A 81 -20.49 -6.35 6.11
#